data_AF-A0A658QWT8-F1
#
_entry.id   AF-A0A658QWT8-F1
#
_cell.length_a   1.000
_cell.length_b   1.000
_cell.length_c   1.000
_cell.angle_alpha   90.00
_cell.angle_beta   90.00
_cell.angle_gamma   90.00
#
_symmetry.space_group_name_H-M   'P 1'
#
loop_
_entity.id
_entity.type
_entity.pdbx_description
1 polymer ?
#
loop_
_entity_poly.entity_id
_entity_poly.type
_entity_poly.pdbx_seq_one_letter_code
_entity_poly.pdbx_strand_id
1 'polypeptide(L)' 'MPKTVRTAEQIRDELQSRMMKIAAEAPGALHVRIPLPERHPPDASGRNWNILPLNDLGADCIRHVQKVVEDMRTEFVLPE' A
#
# COMPACT_ATOMS: atom_id res chain seq x y z
N MET A 1 10.57 -1.55 14.70
CA MET A 1 11.66 -1.33 13.72
C MET A 1 11.70 0.16 13.37
N PRO A 2 12.86 0.75 13.06
CA PRO A 2 12.92 2.10 12.50
C PRO A 2 12.23 2.11 11.13
N LYS A 3 11.44 3.16 10.85
CA LYS A 3 10.73 3.29 9.58
C LYS A 3 11.73 3.61 8.47
N THR A 4 11.54 3.00 7.30
CA THR A 4 12.38 3.23 6.13
C THR A 4 11.78 4.34 5.27
N VAL A 5 12.60 5.32 4.89
CA VAL A 5 12.18 6.36 3.94
C VAL A 5 12.18 5.79 2.53
N ARG A 6 11.06 5.89 1.81
CA ARG A 6 10.92 5.44 0.41
C ARG A 6 10.11 6.45 -0.39
N THR A 7 10.41 6.60 -1.69
CA THR A 7 9.62 7.46 -2.58
C THR A 7 8.22 6.88 -2.81
N ALA A 8 7.32 7.70 -3.35
CA ALA A 8 5.95 7.26 -3.65
C ALA A 8 5.94 6.09 -4.65
N GLU A 9 6.83 6.12 -5.64
CA GLU A 9 7.01 5.05 -6.62
C GLU A 9 7.52 3.78 -5.95
N GLN A 10 8.52 3.87 -5.09
CA GLN A 10 9.07 2.71 -4.37
C GLN A 10 8.03 2.05 -3.46
N ILE A 11 7.19 2.85 -2.80
CA ILE A 11 6.09 2.34 -1.96
C ILE A 11 5.01 1.69 -2.85
N ARG A 12 4.63 2.31 -3.96
CA ARG A 12 3.66 1.73 -4.92
C ARG A 12 4.18 0.40 -5.49
N ASP A 13 5.42 0.36 -5.93
CA ASP A 13 6.02 -0.81 -6.56
C ASP A 13 6.17 -1.98 -5.56
N GLU A 14 6.51 -1.67 -4.30
CA GLU A 14 6.49 -2.64 -3.19
C GLU A 14 5.08 -3.18 -2.93
N LEU A 15 4.07 -2.29 -2.87
CA LEU A 15 2.68 -2.68 -2.67
C LEU A 15 2.21 -3.60 -3.81
N GLN A 16 2.54 -3.25 -5.06
CA GLN A 16 2.23 -4.06 -6.23
C GLN A 16 2.94 -5.42 -6.17
N SER A 17 4.20 -5.48 -5.76
CA SER A 17 4.96 -6.72 -5.57
C SER A 17 4.34 -7.63 -4.50
N ARG A 18 3.94 -7.07 -3.35
CA ARG A 18 3.26 -7.83 -2.28
C ARG A 18 1.90 -8.36 -2.74
N MET A 19 1.15 -7.56 -3.48
CA MET A 19 -0.12 -7.99 -4.08
C MET A 19 0.08 -9.12 -5.10
N MET A 20 1.11 -9.06 -5.94
CA MET A 20 1.44 -10.13 -6.89
C MET A 20 1.86 -11.45 -6.21
N LYS A 21 2.47 -11.39 -5.03
CA LYS A 21 2.79 -12.60 -4.25
C LYS A 21 1.53 -13.26 -3.69
N ILE A 22 0.63 -12.46 -3.11
CA ILE A 22 -0.67 -12.95 -2.59
C ILE A 22 -1.51 -13.52 -3.74
N ALA A 23 -1.47 -12.85 -4.89
CA ALA A 23 -2.10 -13.27 -6.13
C ALA A 23 -1.62 -14.64 -6.63
N ALA A 24 -0.33 -14.94 -6.51
CA ALA A 24 0.23 -16.22 -6.91
C ALA A 24 -0.22 -17.37 -6.00
N GLU A 25 -0.54 -17.08 -4.74
CA GLU A 25 -1.05 -18.06 -3.76
C GLU A 25 -2.57 -18.31 -3.90
N ALA A 26 -3.30 -17.43 -4.58
CA ALA A 26 -4.74 -17.51 -4.80
C ALA A 26 -5.11 -17.21 -6.28
N PRO A 27 -5.32 -18.22 -7.14
CA PRO A 27 -5.52 -18.03 -8.58
C PRO A 27 -6.86 -17.33 -8.88
N GLY A 28 -6.80 -16.01 -9.08
CA GLY A 28 -7.93 -15.15 -9.48
C GLY A 28 -7.54 -13.68 -9.57
N ALA A 29 -6.24 -13.42 -9.63
CA ALA A 29 -5.71 -12.29 -8.90
C ALA A 29 -5.48 -11.05 -9.76
N LEU A 30 -6.42 -10.12 -9.62
CA LEU A 30 -6.16 -8.73 -9.29
C LEU A 30 -5.02 -8.03 -10.05
N HIS A 31 -5.28 -7.78 -11.34
CA HIS A 31 -4.64 -6.72 -12.13
C HIS A 31 -5.12 -5.34 -11.67
N VAL A 32 -4.81 -4.97 -10.43
CA VAL A 32 -5.18 -3.66 -9.88
C VAL A 32 -4.10 -2.64 -10.19
N ARG A 33 -4.52 -1.53 -10.80
CA ARG A 33 -3.65 -0.36 -10.91
C ARG A 33 -3.61 0.35 -9.57
N ILE A 34 -2.52 0.16 -8.82
CA ILE A 34 -2.30 0.83 -7.55
C ILE A 34 -1.91 2.30 -7.80
N PRO A 35 -2.62 3.29 -7.24
CA PRO A 35 -2.26 4.70 -7.36
C PRO A 35 -1.00 5.00 -6.55
N LEU A 36 -0.39 6.16 -6.80
CA LEU A 36 0.69 6.63 -5.95
C LEU A 36 0.15 6.96 -4.55
N PRO A 37 0.93 6.67 -3.49
CA PRO A 37 0.59 7.11 -2.15
C PRO A 37 0.67 8.63 -2.05
N GLU A 38 -0.35 9.22 -1.46
CA GLU A 38 -0.44 10.65 -1.19
C GLU A 38 0.10 10.96 0.20
N ARG A 39 0.92 12.01 0.28
CA ARG A 39 1.48 12.48 1.54
C ARG A 39 0.39 13.17 2.37
N HIS A 40 0.42 12.91 3.67
CA HIS A 40 -0.37 13.64 4.66
C HIS A 40 0.51 13.99 5.87
N PRO A 41 0.09 14.96 6.72
CA PRO A 41 0.78 15.24 7.98
C PRO A 41 0.95 13.97 8.81
N PRO A 42 2.13 13.72 9.40
CA PRO A 42 2.36 12.53 10.21
C PRO A 42 1.31 12.37 11.31
N ASP A 43 0.71 11.18 11.42
CA ASP A 43 -0.21 10.87 12.50
C ASP A 43 0.52 10.58 13.83
N ALA A 44 -0.24 10.24 14.89
CA ALA A 44 0.33 9.90 16.20
C ALA A 44 1.31 8.70 16.17
N SER A 45 1.26 7.88 15.11
CA SER A 45 2.18 6.77 14.87
C SER A 45 3.29 7.14 13.87
N GLY A 46 3.40 8.40 13.45
CA GLY A 46 4.37 8.90 12.48
C GLY A 46 4.16 8.35 11.07
N ARG A 47 2.93 7.94 10.71
CA ARG A 47 2.57 7.51 9.34
C ARG A 47 2.20 8.77 8.56
N ASN A 48 2.75 8.96 7.37
CA ASN A 48 2.64 10.21 6.62
C ASN A 48 2.14 10.04 5.18
N TRP A 49 1.52 8.89 4.88
CA TRP A 49 0.97 8.64 3.57
C TRP A 49 -0.23 7.68 3.61
N ASN A 50 -1.06 7.77 2.58
CA ASN A 50 -2.15 6.83 2.31
C ASN A 50 -2.38 6.68 0.80
N ILE A 51 -3.06 5.63 0.35
CA ILE A 51 -3.52 5.53 -1.05
C ILE A 51 -4.99 5.91 -1.15
N LEU A 52 -5.37 6.55 -2.27
CA LEU A 52 -6.77 6.85 -2.54
C LEU A 52 -7.63 5.58 -2.59
N PRO A 53 -8.93 5.68 -2.26
CA PRO A 53 -9.85 4.56 -2.33
C PRO A 53 -9.82 3.90 -3.71
N LEU A 54 -9.60 2.59 -3.73
CA LEU A 54 -9.66 1.79 -4.94
C LEU A 54 -11.11 1.41 -5.22
N ASN A 55 -11.89 2.40 -5.66
CA ASN A 55 -13.36 2.30 -5.81
C ASN A 55 -13.81 1.24 -6.83
N ASP A 56 -12.94 0.81 -7.74
CA ASP A 56 -13.25 -0.16 -8.79
C ASP A 56 -12.97 -1.63 -8.41
N LEU A 57 -12.69 -1.91 -7.13
CA LEU A 57 -12.33 -3.25 -6.66
C LEU A 57 -13.48 -3.97 -5.97
N GLY A 58 -13.58 -5.28 -6.20
CA GLY A 58 -14.47 -6.14 -5.42
C GLY A 58 -14.11 -6.09 -3.93
N ALA A 59 -15.12 -6.23 -3.06
CA ALA A 59 -14.98 -6.06 -1.61
C ALA A 59 -13.86 -6.91 -0.97
N ASP A 60 -13.66 -8.14 -1.46
CA ASP A 60 -12.60 -9.03 -0.97
C ASP A 60 -11.20 -8.56 -1.36
N CYS A 61 -11.06 -7.93 -2.52
CA CYS A 61 -9.81 -7.31 -2.93
C CYS A 61 -9.49 -6.08 -2.08
N ILE A 62 -10.48 -5.21 -1.87
CA ILE A 62 -10.32 -4.00 -1.06
C ILE A 62 -9.79 -4.37 0.32
N ARG A 63 -10.36 -5.41 0.96
CA ARG A 63 -9.92 -5.85 2.28
C ARG A 63 -8.45 -6.31 2.30
N HIS A 64 -8.02 -7.06 1.27
CA HIS A 64 -6.63 -7.50 1.17
C HIS A 64 -5.67 -6.34 0.94
N VAL A 65 -6.00 -5.44 0.01
CA VAL A 65 -5.16 -4.26 -0.25
C VAL A 65 -5.05 -3.38 0.98
N GLN A 66 -6.16 -3.12 1.68
CA GLN A 66 -6.17 -2.34 2.91
C GLN A 66 -5.26 -2.93 3.98
N LYS A 67 -5.27 -4.26 4.14
CA LYS A 67 -4.39 -4.93 5.09
C LYS A 67 -2.91 -4.71 4.75
N VAL A 68 -2.52 -4.93 3.49
CA VAL A 68 -1.13 -4.71 3.05
C VAL A 68 -0.72 -3.25 3.19
N VAL A 69 -1.61 -2.31 2.89
CA VAL A 69 -1.36 -0.87 3.06
C VAL A 69 -1.13 -0.53 4.52
N GLU A 70 -1.98 -0.99 5.43
CA GLU A 70 -1.80 -0.71 6.86
C GLU A 70 -0.48 -1.25 7.39
N ASP A 71 -0.09 -2.48 6.99
CA ASP A 71 1.22 -3.06 7.33
C ASP A 71 2.35 -2.17 6.79
N MET A 72 2.29 -1.79 5.51
CA MET A 72 3.31 -0.96 4.87
C MET A 72 3.42 0.45 5.47
N ARG A 73 2.33 1.04 5.97
CA ARG A 73 2.37 2.35 6.65
C ARG A 73 3.12 2.29 7.98
N THR A 74 3.28 1.10 8.57
CA THR A 74 4.14 0.91 9.75
C THR A 74 5.63 0.81 9.37
N GLU A 75 5.93 0.34 8.16
CA GLU A 75 7.29 0.07 7.68
C GLU A 75 7.92 1.27 6.95
N PHE A 76 7.11 2.00 6.17
CA PHE A 76 7.57 3.01 5.23
C PHE A 76 7.00 4.40 5.51
N VAL A 77 7.81 5.42 5.27
CA VAL A 77 7.41 6.83 5.27
C VAL A 77 7.87 7.51 3.99
N LEU A 78 7.10 8.48 3.52
CA LEU A 78 7.51 9.33 2.39
C LEU A 78 8.61 10.32 2.84
N PRO A 79 9.61 10.62 1.99
CA PRO A 79 10.59 11.67 2.25
C PRO A 79 9.90 13.02 2.41
N GLU A 80 10.48 13.92 3.21
CA GLU A 80 10.00 15.30 3.39
C GLU A 80 9.93 16.09 2.08
#